data_AF-A0A009L403-F1
#
_entry.id   AF-A0A009L403-F1
#
_cell.length_a   1.000
_cell.length_b   1.000
_cell.length_c   1.000
_cell.angle_alpha   90.00
_cell.angle_beta   90.00
_cell.angle_gamma   90.00
#
_symmetry.space_group_name_H-M   'P 1'
#
loop_
_entity.id
_entity.type
_entity.pdbx_description
1 polymer ?
#
loop_
_entity_poly.entity_id
_entity_poly.type
_entity_poly.pdbx_seq_one_letter_code
_entity_poly.pdbx_strand_id
1 'polypeptide(L)'
;HCATSVEGVYAIGDLVRGPMLAHKAMEEGVMAVERIHGHAAQVNYDTIISVIYTHPEAAWVGLTEEQAKEKGHEVKTGQFGFAVNGRALAAGEGAGFV
;
A
#
# COMPACT_ATOMS: atom_id res chain seq x y z
N HIS A 1 17.05 2.00 3.64
CA HIS A 1 17.03 0.60 3.17
C HIS A 1 17.09 -0.40 4.31
N CYS A 2 16.35 -0.17 5.40
CA CYS A 2 16.30 -1.08 6.55
C CYS A 2 17.63 -1.38 7.27
N ALA A 3 18.74 -0.74 6.89
CA ALA A 3 20.00 -0.77 7.63
C ALA A 3 19.92 0.09 8.89
N THR A 4 20.48 -0.40 9.99
CA THR A 4 20.57 0.33 11.27
C THR A 4 21.86 1.17 11.34
N SER A 5 22.13 1.78 12.50
CA SER A 5 23.40 2.45 12.77
C SER A 5 24.57 1.49 12.99
N VAL A 6 24.31 0.21 13.25
CA VAL A 6 25.34 -0.83 13.41
C VAL A 6 25.53 -1.55 12.07
N GLU A 7 26.78 -1.59 11.62
CA GLU A 7 27.15 -2.25 10.37
C GLU A 7 26.73 -3.72 10.36
N GLY A 8 26.15 -4.17 9.24
CA GLY A 8 25.66 -5.54 9.10
C GLY A 8 24.34 -5.85 9.83
N VAL A 9 23.80 -4.92 10.62
CA VAL A 9 22.54 -5.10 11.36
C VAL A 9 21.39 -4.37 10.65
N TYR A 10 20.31 -5.11 10.39
CA TYR A 10 19.11 -4.65 9.69
C TYR A 10 17.86 -4.82 10.56
N ALA A 11 16.85 -3.97 10.34
CA ALA A 11 15.53 -4.05 10.97
C ALA A 11 14.44 -3.80 9.92
N ILE A 12 13.41 -4.65 9.90
CA ILE A 12 12.33 -4.63 8.90
C ILE A 12 10.95 -4.74 9.56
N GLY A 13 9.90 -4.53 8.77
CA GLY A 13 8.53 -4.80 9.16
C GLY A 13 8.03 -3.85 10.23
N ASP A 14 7.31 -4.41 11.21
CA ASP A 14 6.58 -3.65 12.23
C ASP A 14 7.49 -2.94 13.24
N LEU A 15 8.78 -3.35 13.32
CA LEU A 15 9.77 -2.69 14.19
C LEU A 15 10.24 -1.33 13.65
N VAL A 16 10.00 -1.04 12.36
CA VAL A 16 10.54 0.15 11.68
C VAL A 16 9.44 0.98 11.04
N ARG A 17 9.80 2.19 10.58
CA ARG A 17 8.86 3.12 9.93
C ARG A 17 8.02 2.48 8.81
N GLY A 18 6.89 3.11 8.53
CA GLY A 18 5.94 2.70 7.49
C GLY A 18 4.73 1.96 8.08
N PRO A 19 3.80 1.51 7.23
CA PRO A 19 2.61 0.81 7.69
C PRO A 19 2.96 -0.58 8.24
N MET A 20 2.29 -0.97 9.33
CA MET A 20 2.42 -2.29 9.96
C MET A 20 1.58 -3.32 9.20
N LEU A 21 2.08 -3.72 8.02
CA LEU A 21 1.41 -4.62 7.10
C LEU A 21 2.34 -5.76 6.71
N ALA A 22 1.79 -6.98 6.64
CA ALA A 22 2.55 -8.20 6.38
C ALA A 22 3.35 -8.13 5.07
N HIS A 23 2.72 -7.72 3.96
CA HIS A 23 3.38 -7.61 2.66
C HIS A 23 4.46 -6.52 2.62
N LYS A 24 4.32 -5.44 3.40
CA LYS A 24 5.38 -4.44 3.58
C LYS A 24 6.60 -5.08 4.26
N ALA A 25 6.39 -5.84 5.33
CA ALA A 25 7.46 -6.52 6.05
C ALA A 25 8.18 -7.56 5.17
N MET A 26 7.42 -8.34 4.39
CA MET A 26 7.96 -9.32 3.45
C MET A 26 8.87 -8.66 2.41
N GLU A 27 8.41 -7.58 1.77
CA GLU A 27 9.16 -6.89 0.73
C GLU A 27 10.41 -6.18 1.28
N GLU A 28 10.31 -5.59 2.48
CA GLU A 28 11.49 -5.06 3.18
C GLU A 28 12.52 -6.13 3.53
N GLY A 29 12.07 -7.36 3.83
CA GLY A 29 12.93 -8.51 4.06
C GLY A 29 13.70 -8.92 2.81
N VAL A 30 13.02 -9.02 1.66
CA VAL A 30 13.67 -9.28 0.36
C VAL A 30 14.69 -8.19 0.05
N MET A 31 14.29 -6.91 0.14
CA MET A 31 15.19 -5.77 -0.10
C MET A 31 16.44 -5.82 0.80
N ALA A 32 16.28 -6.13 2.10
CA ALA A 32 17.40 -6.18 3.03
C ALA A 32 18.40 -7.27 2.63
N VAL A 33 17.94 -8.47 2.30
CA VAL A 33 18.81 -9.59 1.88
C VAL A 33 19.49 -9.32 0.55
N GLU A 34 18.78 -8.77 -0.43
CA GLU A 34 19.38 -8.40 -1.72
C GLU A 34 20.48 -7.33 -1.55
N ARG A 35 20.27 -6.37 -0.64
CA ARG A 35 21.29 -5.37 -0.32
C ARG A 35 22.49 -5.91 0.43
N ILE A 36 22.30 -6.89 1.31
CA ILE A 36 23.41 -7.63 1.94
C ILE A 36 24.31 -8.25 0.86
N HIS A 37 23.75 -8.65 -0.28
CA HIS A 37 24.48 -9.20 -1.43
C HIS A 37 24.93 -8.13 -2.46
N GLY A 38 24.82 -6.85 -2.13
CA GLY A 38 25.30 -5.75 -2.99
C GLY A 38 24.36 -5.39 -4.15
N HIS A 39 23.14 -5.91 -4.18
CA HIS A 39 22.16 -5.55 -5.20
C HIS A 39 21.48 -4.20 -4.89
N ALA A 40 21.02 -3.52 -5.94
CA ALA A 40 20.36 -2.21 -5.84
C ALA A 40 18.84 -2.31 -5.57
N ALA A 41 18.43 -3.13 -4.60
CA ALA A 41 17.02 -3.39 -4.28
C ALA A 41 16.33 -2.21 -3.59
N GLN A 42 15.06 -1.93 -3.89
CA GLN A 42 14.31 -0.88 -3.18
C GLN A 42 12.81 -1.18 -3.15
N VAL A 43 12.20 -0.94 -1.98
CA VAL A 43 10.73 -0.93 -1.83
C VAL A 43 10.18 0.43 -2.23
N ASN A 44 9.16 0.44 -3.10
CA ASN A 44 8.35 1.64 -3.34
C ASN A 44 7.23 1.73 -2.29
N TYR A 45 7.41 2.61 -1.31
CA TYR A 45 6.44 2.77 -0.22
C TYR A 45 5.15 3.47 -0.66
N ASP A 46 5.18 4.22 -1.77
CA ASP A 46 3.99 4.92 -2.29
C ASP A 46 2.97 3.95 -2.92
N THR A 47 3.35 2.69 -3.14
CA THR A 47 2.52 1.66 -3.77
C THR A 47 2.13 0.52 -2.82
N ILE A 48 2.26 0.72 -1.51
CA ILE A 48 1.81 -0.27 -0.53
C ILE A 48 0.28 -0.20 -0.41
N ILE A 49 -0.38 -1.33 -0.72
CA ILE A 49 -1.84 -1.46 -0.66
C ILE A 49 -2.29 -1.63 0.80
N SER A 50 -3.38 -0.99 1.17
CA SER A 50 -4.07 -1.20 2.46
C SER A 50 -5.42 -1.88 2.21
N VAL A 51 -5.82 -2.81 3.08
CA VAL A 51 -7.09 -3.55 2.97
C VAL A 51 -7.73 -3.70 4.35
N ILE A 52 -9.05 -3.51 4.40
CA ILE A 52 -9.91 -3.81 5.54
C ILE A 52 -10.94 -4.86 5.08
N TYR A 53 -10.87 -6.05 5.66
CA TYR A 53 -11.72 -7.21 5.31
C TYR A 53 -13.09 -7.18 6.02
N THR A 54 -13.81 -6.08 5.88
CA THR A 54 -15.24 -5.97 6.27
C THR A 54 -16.15 -6.39 5.14
N HIS A 55 -17.47 -6.32 5.32
CA HIS A 55 -18.43 -6.47 4.23
C HIS A 55 -19.29 -5.19 4.10
N PRO A 56 -19.15 -4.39 3.01
CA PRO A 56 -18.17 -4.56 1.93
C PRO A 56 -16.72 -4.36 2.41
N GLU A 57 -15.77 -4.92 1.65
CA GLU A 57 -14.34 -4.69 1.88
C GLU A 57 -13.96 -3.25 1.48
N ALA A 58 -12.90 -2.73 2.07
CA ALA A 58 -12.30 -1.46 1.66
C ALA A 58 -10.83 -1.67 1.35
N ALA A 59 -10.36 -1.16 0.22
CA ALA A 59 -8.97 -1.22 -0.19
C ALA A 59 -8.55 0.07 -0.89
N TRP A 60 -7.29 0.47 -0.71
CA TRP A 60 -6.72 1.64 -1.38
C TRP A 60 -5.21 1.49 -1.54
N VAL A 61 -4.65 2.27 -2.47
CA VAL A 61 -3.21 2.36 -2.73
C VAL A 61 -2.88 3.77 -3.20
N GLY A 62 -1.68 4.25 -2.92
CA GLY A 62 -1.28 5.61 -3.26
C GLY A 62 -1.82 6.66 -2.30
N LEU A 63 -1.90 7.89 -2.79
CA LEU A 63 -2.32 9.04 -2.00
C LEU A 63 -3.84 9.13 -1.91
N THR A 64 -4.33 9.56 -0.75
CA THR A 64 -5.69 10.09 -0.65
C THR A 64 -5.79 11.44 -1.35
N GLU A 65 -7.00 11.87 -1.69
CA GLU A 65 -7.24 13.21 -2.25
C GLU A 65 -6.72 14.32 -1.31
N GLU A 66 -6.91 14.16 0.00
CA GLU A 66 -6.40 15.09 1.02
C GLU A 66 -4.87 15.18 0.99
N GLN A 67 -4.18 14.03 1.05
CA GLN A 67 -2.72 13.97 0.98
C GLN A 67 -2.18 14.56 -0.34
N ALA A 68 -2.87 14.33 -1.46
CA ALA A 68 -2.47 14.87 -2.75
C ALA A 68 -2.58 16.40 -2.77
N LYS A 69 -3.67 16.96 -2.21
CA LYS A 69 -3.86 18.41 -2.08
C LYS A 69 -2.84 19.04 -1.13
N GLU A 70 -2.54 18.41 0.00
CA GLU A 70 -1.51 18.88 0.95
C GLU A 70 -0.12 18.95 0.31
N LYS A 71 0.19 18.03 -0.61
CA LYS A 71 1.42 18.04 -1.41
C LYS A 71 1.40 19.05 -2.56
N GLY A 72 0.33 19.83 -2.73
CA GLY A 72 0.19 20.87 -3.75
C GLY A 72 -0.16 20.33 -5.14
N HIS A 73 -0.68 19.11 -5.27
CA HIS A 73 -1.13 18.58 -6.55
C HIS A 73 -2.50 19.15 -6.94
N GLU A 74 -2.68 19.48 -8.22
CA GLU A 74 -4.01 19.66 -8.79
C GLU A 74 -4.69 18.30 -8.94
N VAL A 75 -5.74 18.05 -8.17
CA VAL A 75 -6.44 16.76 -8.16
C VAL A 75 -7.69 16.80 -9.04
N LYS A 76 -7.84 15.78 -9.88
CA LYS A 76 -9.11 15.45 -10.54
C LYS A 76 -9.59 14.12 -10.00
N THR A 77 -10.86 14.03 -9.62
CA THR A 77 -11.48 12.82 -9.09
C THR A 77 -12.46 12.23 -10.10
N GLY A 78 -12.64 10.92 -10.03
CA GLY A 78 -13.66 10.18 -10.75
C GLY A 78 -14.12 9.03 -9.86
N GLN A 79 -15.42 8.72 -9.92
CA GLN A 79 -16.02 7.68 -9.08
C GLN A 79 -17.03 6.89 -9.89
N PHE A 80 -17.04 5.56 -9.74
CA PHE A 80 -17.98 4.66 -10.38
C PHE A 80 -18.63 3.72 -9.36
N GLY A 81 -19.95 3.81 -9.20
CA GLY A 81 -20.70 3.02 -8.22
C GLY A 81 -20.90 1.56 -8.64
N PHE A 82 -20.79 0.62 -7.70
CA PHE A 82 -21.09 -0.79 -7.97
C PHE A 82 -22.58 -1.07 -8.22
N ALA A 83 -23.48 -0.17 -7.79
CA ALA A 83 -24.91 -0.26 -8.07
C ALA A 83 -25.28 -0.24 -9.56
N VAL A 84 -24.37 0.23 -10.44
CA VAL A 84 -24.55 0.23 -11.90
C VAL A 84 -23.58 -0.75 -12.61
N ASN A 85 -22.85 -1.55 -11.84
CA ASN A 85 -22.00 -2.61 -12.37
C ASN A 85 -22.81 -3.90 -12.58
N GLY A 86 -22.88 -4.41 -13.81
CA GLY A 86 -23.67 -5.60 -14.13
C GLY A 86 -23.28 -6.86 -13.35
N ARG A 87 -21.99 -7.03 -13.02
CA ARG A 87 -21.52 -8.18 -12.23
C ARG A 87 -21.92 -8.04 -10.76
N ALA A 88 -21.76 -6.86 -10.18
CA ALA A 88 -22.16 -6.59 -8.80
C ALA A 88 -23.68 -6.76 -8.62
N LEU A 89 -24.47 -6.27 -9.57
CA LEU A 89 -25.93 -6.49 -9.60
C LEU A 89 -26.29 -7.97 -9.69
N ALA A 90 -25.65 -8.73 -10.59
CA ALA A 90 -25.89 -10.16 -10.72
C ALA A 90 -25.53 -10.95 -9.46
N ALA A 91 -24.55 -10.47 -8.68
CA ALA A 91 -24.13 -11.07 -7.42
C ALA A 91 -24.94 -10.59 -6.18
N GLY A 92 -25.78 -9.54 -6.33
CA GLY A 92 -26.47 -8.92 -5.19
C GLY A 92 -25.56 -8.04 -4.31
N GLU A 93 -24.37 -7.66 -4.80
CA GLU A 93 -23.33 -6.93 -4.05
C GLU A 93 -23.16 -5.49 -4.56
N GLY A 94 -24.24 -4.74 -4.69
CA GLY A 94 -24.23 -3.38 -5.29
C GLY A 94 -23.68 -2.25 -4.41
N ALA A 95 -23.20 -2.54 -3.19
CA ALA A 95 -22.74 -1.53 -2.25
C ALA A 95 -21.28 -1.10 -2.54
N GLY A 96 -21.01 0.21 -2.51
CA GLY A 96 -19.66 0.77 -2.67
C GLY A 96 -19.39 1.32 -4.07
N PHE A 97 -18.12 1.64 -4.33
CA PHE A 97 -17.64 2.28 -5.54
C PHE A 97 -16.13 2.06 -5.73
N VAL A 98 -15.65 2.42 -6.92
CA VAL A 98 -14.23 2.72 -7.20
C VAL A 98 -14.09 4.22 -7.37
#